data_AF-A0A7J2JG13-F1
#
_entry.id   AF-A0A7J2JG13-F1
#
_cell.length_a   1.000
_cell.length_b   1.000
_cell.length_c   1.000
_cell.angle_alpha   90.00
_cell.angle_beta   90.00
_cell.angle_gamma   90.00
#
_symmetry.space_group_name_H-M   'P 1'
#
loop_
_entity.id
_entity.type
_entity.pdbx_description
1 polymer ?
#
loop_
_entity_poly.entity_id
_entity_poly.type
_entity_poly.pdbx_seq_one_letter_code
_entity_poly.pdbx_strand_id
1 'polypeptide(L)'
;MSGEYPALLRKRALKALEWSKRAFESSDYDTAAREAEYAAQLYVRSVIYRVRGEEVRGHNFRELLEVLLASLMEEGLEENAAFLADCLRKHS
;
A
#
# COMPACT_ATOMS: atom_id res chain seq x y z
N MET A 1 -2.71 21.42 3.15
CA MET A 1 -3.07 20.19 3.89
C MET A 1 -1.77 19.47 4.22
N SER A 2 -1.50 19.21 5.50
CA SER A 2 -0.16 18.82 5.97
C SER A 2 0.20 17.41 5.50
N GLY A 3 1.42 17.22 4.98
CA GLY A 3 1.98 15.90 4.63
C GLY A 3 2.17 14.96 5.83
N GLU A 4 1.65 15.32 7.00
CA GLU A 4 1.73 14.57 8.25
C GLU A 4 0.93 13.27 8.18
N TYR A 5 -0.25 13.28 7.53
CA TYR A 5 -1.08 12.07 7.42
C TYR A 5 -0.44 10.95 6.58
N PRO A 6 0.02 11.20 5.33
CA PRO A 6 0.73 10.15 4.57
C PRO A 6 2.03 9.72 5.26
N ALA A 7 2.74 10.63 5.94
CA ALA A 7 3.92 10.27 6.73
C ALA A 7 3.57 9.35 7.91
N LEU A 8 2.45 9.60 8.59
CA LEU A 8 1.93 8.75 9.66
C LEU A 8 1.55 7.35 9.15
N LEU A 9 0.83 7.27 8.02
CA LEU A 9 0.47 5.99 7.39
C LEU A 9 1.73 5.20 7.02
N ARG A 10 2.72 5.84 6.41
CA ARG A 10 4.01 5.21 6.07
C ARG A 10 4.74 4.72 7.32
N LYS A 11 4.79 5.52 8.40
CA LYS A 11 5.40 5.10 9.67
C LYS A 11 4.71 3.86 10.25
N ARG A 12 3.37 3.80 10.21
CA ARG A 12 2.60 2.64 10.67
C ARG A 12 2.83 1.41 9.79
N ALA A 13 2.87 1.58 8.47
CA ALA A 13 3.18 0.50 7.52
C ALA A 13 4.53 -0.15 7.83
N LEU A 14 5.57 0.67 8.04
CA LEU A 14 6.91 0.16 8.34
C LEU A 14 6.98 -0.57 9.70
N LYS A 15 6.25 -0.09 10.71
CA LYS A 15 6.12 -0.80 11.98
C LYS A 15 5.40 -2.14 11.84
N ALA A 16 4.30 -2.19 11.09
CA ALA A 16 3.57 -3.43 10.83
C ALA A 16 4.46 -4.45 10.09
N LEU A 17 5.25 -4.00 9.11
CA LEU A 17 6.23 -4.86 8.45
C LEU A 17 7.30 -5.40 9.42
N GLU A 18 7.75 -4.59 10.37
CA GLU A 18 8.69 -5.03 11.41
C GLU A 18 8.07 -6.12 12.29
N TRP A 19 6.80 -5.98 12.68
CA TRP A 19 6.06 -7.00 13.43
C TRP A 19 5.85 -8.28 12.62
N SER A 20 5.50 -8.15 11.33
CA SER A 20 5.38 -9.29 10.42
C SER A 20 6.65 -10.13 10.37
N LYS A 21 7.82 -9.47 10.26
CA LYS A 21 9.13 -10.15 10.26
C LYS A 21 9.40 -10.89 11.57
N ARG A 22 9.11 -10.28 12.71
CA ARG A 22 9.28 -10.92 14.03
C ARG A 22 8.37 -12.14 14.20
N ALA A 23 7.11 -12.02 13.78
CA ALA A 23 6.16 -13.14 13.81
C ALA A 23 6.62 -14.30 12.91
N PHE A 24 7.17 -13.98 11.74
CA PHE A 24 7.75 -14.98 10.84
C PHE A 24 8.95 -15.70 11.49
N GLU A 25 9.85 -14.97 12.13
CA GLU A 25 11.00 -15.53 12.86
C GLU A 25 10.56 -16.44 14.02
N SER A 26 9.43 -16.13 14.67
CA SER A 26 8.83 -16.99 15.71
C SER A 26 7.94 -18.11 15.19
N SER A 27 7.90 -18.34 13.87
CA SER A 27 7.02 -19.33 13.21
C SER A 27 5.51 -19.11 13.41
N ASP A 28 5.10 -17.89 13.77
CA ASP A 28 3.70 -17.47 13.80
C ASP A 28 3.31 -16.89 12.43
N TYR A 29 3.07 -17.80 11.49
CA TYR A 29 2.87 -17.46 10.08
C TYR A 29 1.54 -16.74 9.81
N ASP A 30 0.49 -17.04 10.57
CA ASP A 30 -0.82 -16.38 10.42
C ASP A 30 -0.71 -14.90 10.80
N THR A 31 -0.05 -14.60 11.93
CA THR A 31 0.24 -13.22 12.33
C THR A 31 1.18 -12.55 11.33
N ALA A 32 2.21 -13.25 10.86
CA ALA A 32 3.15 -12.71 9.88
C ALA A 32 2.45 -12.26 8.59
N ALA A 33 1.56 -13.09 8.04
CA ALA A 33 0.79 -12.80 6.84
C ALA A 33 -0.17 -11.63 7.05
N ARG A 34 -0.92 -11.63 8.16
CA ARG A 34 -1.86 -10.54 8.49
C ARG A 34 -1.15 -9.19 8.63
N GLU A 35 -0.02 -9.14 9.34
CA GLU A 35 0.75 -7.91 9.52
C GLU A 35 1.42 -7.46 8.21
N ALA A 36 1.86 -8.38 7.35
CA ALA A 36 2.40 -8.06 6.03
C ALA A 36 1.34 -7.40 5.13
N GLU A 37 0.13 -7.98 5.07
CA GLU A 37 -0.96 -7.40 4.30
C GLU A 37 -1.34 -6.01 4.84
N TYR A 38 -1.47 -5.88 6.16
CA TYR A 38 -1.79 -4.60 6.77
C TYR A 38 -0.72 -3.53 6.48
N ALA A 39 0.58 -3.91 6.54
CA ALA A 39 1.68 -3.04 6.17
C ALA A 39 1.56 -2.56 4.71
N ALA A 40 1.29 -3.49 3.78
CA ALA A 40 1.15 -3.18 2.37
C ALA A 40 -0.02 -2.25 2.10
N GLN A 41 -1.19 -2.52 2.69
CA GLN A 41 -2.39 -1.68 2.57
C GLN A 41 -2.12 -0.24 3.07
N LEU A 42 -1.51 -0.09 4.25
CA LEU A 42 -1.17 1.24 4.79
C LEU A 42 -0.18 1.99 3.91
N TYR A 43 0.82 1.29 3.37
CA TYR A 43 1.81 1.91 2.50
C TYR A 43 1.16 2.42 1.21
N VAL A 44 0.36 1.59 0.55
CA VAL A 44 -0.36 1.98 -0.67
C VAL A 44 -1.28 3.17 -0.42
N ARG A 45 -2.05 3.18 0.68
CA ARG A 45 -2.86 4.34 1.07
C ARG A 45 -2.03 5.61 1.25
N SER A 46 -0.84 5.50 1.85
CA SER A 46 0.07 6.64 1.98
C SER A 46 0.53 7.19 0.63
N VAL A 47 0.72 6.32 -0.37
CA VAL A 47 1.08 6.72 -1.74
C VAL A 47 -0.10 7.40 -2.41
N ILE A 48 -1.29 6.78 -2.39
CA ILE A 48 -2.50 7.35 -3.00
C ILE A 48 -2.78 8.75 -2.43
N TYR A 49 -2.68 8.92 -1.11
CA TYR A 49 -2.88 10.22 -0.48
C TYR A 49 -1.85 11.26 -0.96
N ARG A 50 -0.59 10.88 -1.19
CA ARG A 50 0.40 11.82 -1.74
C ARG A 50 0.14 12.18 -3.20
N VAL A 51 -0.42 11.26 -3.97
CA VAL A 51 -0.74 11.45 -5.39
C VAL A 51 -1.98 12.35 -5.53
N ARG A 52 -3.09 12.02 -4.85
CA ARG A 52 -4.37 12.73 -5.01
C ARG A 52 -4.70 13.77 -3.92
N GLY A 53 -4.01 13.75 -2.79
CA GLY A 53 -4.35 14.59 -1.62
C GLY A 53 -5.56 14.11 -0.81
N GLU A 54 -6.15 12.96 -1.16
CA GLU A 54 -7.38 12.42 -0.55
C GLU A 54 -7.17 11.07 0.13
N GLU A 55 -7.97 10.81 1.18
CA GLU A 55 -7.97 9.53 1.88
C GLU A 55 -8.87 8.50 1.17
N VAL A 56 -8.35 7.30 0.98
CA VAL A 56 -9.09 6.15 0.44
C VAL A 56 -9.50 5.22 1.58
N ARG A 57 -10.81 4.97 1.73
CA ARG A 57 -11.40 4.15 2.80
C ARG A 57 -12.04 2.88 2.25
N GLY A 58 -11.93 1.78 3.00
CA GLY A 58 -12.75 0.59 2.78
C GLY A 58 -12.45 -0.21 1.52
N HIS A 59 -11.18 -0.61 1.32
CA HIS A 59 -10.75 -1.40 0.17
C HIS A 59 -9.86 -2.58 0.59
N ASN A 60 -10.01 -3.71 -0.10
CA ASN A 60 -9.04 -4.80 -0.02
C ASN A 60 -7.72 -4.42 -0.74
N PHE A 61 -6.67 -5.24 -0.60
CA PHE A 61 -5.37 -4.87 -1.17
C PHE A 61 -5.39 -4.74 -2.70
N ARG A 62 -6.12 -5.61 -3.42
CA ARG A 62 -6.23 -5.53 -4.89
C ARG A 62 -6.91 -4.25 -5.34
N GLU A 63 -8.05 -3.93 -4.74
CA GLU A 63 -8.77 -2.68 -5.00
C GLU A 63 -7.90 -1.45 -4.70
N LEU A 64 -7.10 -1.48 -3.63
CA LEU A 64 -6.15 -0.38 -3.34
C LEU A 64 -5.11 -0.20 -4.46
N LEU A 65 -4.63 -1.29 -5.08
CA LEU A 65 -3.71 -1.21 -6.20
C LEU A 65 -4.40 -0.68 -7.47
N GLU A 66 -5.66 -1.05 -7.71
CA GLU A 66 -6.46 -0.50 -8.81
C GLU A 66 -6.70 1.00 -8.63
N VAL A 67 -7.03 1.43 -7.42
CA VAL A 67 -7.18 2.86 -7.09
C VAL A 67 -5.85 3.60 -7.28
N LEU A 68 -4.73 3.00 -6.86
CA LEU A 68 -3.41 3.59 -7.10
C LEU A 68 -3.11 3.70 -8.60
N LEU A 69 -3.40 2.66 -9.40
CA LEU A 69 -3.22 2.70 -10.85
C LEU A 69 -4.01 3.84 -11.48
N ALA A 70 -5.30 3.96 -11.16
CA ALA A 70 -6.15 5.05 -11.64
C ALA A 70 -5.60 6.42 -11.22
N SER A 71 -5.17 6.55 -9.95
CA SER A 71 -4.59 7.79 -9.42
C SER A 71 -3.31 8.21 -10.17
N LEU A 72 -2.43 7.25 -10.50
CA LEU A 72 -1.20 7.51 -11.24
C LEU A 72 -1.49 7.94 -12.68
N MET A 73 -2.49 7.32 -13.33
CA MET A 73 -2.89 7.69 -14.69
C MET A 73 -3.47 9.10 -14.75
N GLU A 74 -4.30 9.48 -13.78
CA GLU A 74 -4.92 10.82 -13.72
C GLU A 74 -3.88 11.92 -13.49
N GLU A 75 -2.87 11.68 -12.68
CA GLU A 75 -1.77 12.62 -12.41
C GLU A 75 -0.67 12.60 -13.50
N GLY A 76 -0.86 11.85 -14.60
CA GLY A 76 0.10 11.79 -15.72
C GLY A 76 1.40 11.04 -15.40
N LEU A 77 1.42 10.20 -14.37
CA LEU A 77 2.56 9.39 -13.95
C LEU A 77 2.61 8.05 -14.72
N GLU A 78 2.70 8.15 -16.05
CA GLU A 78 2.50 7.03 -16.98
C GLU A 78 3.48 5.86 -16.78
N GLU A 79 4.76 6.13 -16.49
CA GLU A 79 5.75 5.08 -16.25
C GLU A 79 5.40 4.23 -15.01
N ASN A 80 5.02 4.91 -13.92
CA ASN A 80 4.61 4.24 -12.68
C ASN A 80 3.32 3.45 -12.86
N ALA A 81 2.36 4.02 -13.61
CA ALA A 81 1.10 3.36 -13.93
C ALA A 81 1.33 2.09 -14.79
N ALA A 82 2.18 2.19 -15.82
CA ALA A 82 2.51 1.06 -16.69
C ALA A 82 3.20 -0.07 -15.91
N PHE A 83 4.15 0.27 -15.04
CA PHE A 83 4.80 -0.71 -14.16
C PHE A 83 3.77 -1.42 -13.26
N LEU A 84 2.90 -0.66 -12.59
CA LEU A 84 1.89 -1.24 -11.70
C LEU A 84 0.89 -2.12 -12.46
N ALA A 85 0.47 -1.71 -13.66
CA ALA A 85 -0.42 -2.49 -14.52
C ALA A 85 0.21 -3.83 -14.94
N ASP A 86 1.50 -3.84 -15.26
CA ASP A 86 2.24 -5.08 -15.57
C ASP A 86 2.30 -6.02 -14.36
N CYS A 87 2.55 -5.49 -13.16
CA CYS A 87 2.51 -6.27 -11.92
C CYS A 87 1.12 -6.90 -11.66
N LEU A 88 0.03 -6.16 -11.88
CA LEU A 88 -1.33 -6.67 -11.69
C LEU A 88 -1.70 -7.76 -12.69
N ARG A 89 -1.27 -7.65 -13.95
CA ARG A 89 -1.54 -8.67 -14.99
C ARG A 89 -0.80 -9.98 -14.74
N LYS A 90 0.44 -9.93 -14.23
CA LYS A 90 1.27 -11.13 -14.00
C LYS A 90 0.74 -12.06 -12.89
N HIS A 91 -0.21 -11.60 -12.09
CA HIS A 91 -0.77 -12.32 -10.94
C HIS A 91 -2.30 -12.53 -11.03
N SER A 92 -2.84 -12.64 -12.25
CA SER A 92 -4.26 -12.92 -12.53
C SER A 92 -4.44 -14.28 -13.20
#